data_AF-A0A7S1UEW7-F1
#
_entry.id   AF-A0A7S1UEW7-F1
#
_cell.length_a   1.000
_cell.length_b   1.000
_cell.length_c   1.000
_cell.angle_alpha   90.00
_cell.angle_beta   90.00
_cell.angle_gamma   90.00
#
_symmetry.space_group_name_H-M   'P 1'
#
loop_
_entity.id
_entity.type
_entity.pdbx_description
1 polymer ?
#
loop_
_entity_poly.entity_id
_entity_poly.type
_entity_poly.pdbx_seq_one_letter_code
_entity_poly.pdbx_strand_id
1 'polypeptide(L)'
;VGGVLATVLAAAGAPLASWAKPPPEAVYDAESLRRLEKGRTQIAYLLGHWEELTEDCRYGEVKKGLLSNKTAVLEAAGELGTFDKSATMDVYCKKDAGVIRRVLGLEKDAPLYRADNTMRLALKSGEVDENAVEDGSYLAALELWTQAVAAADSAAYAGKMSDISTMQIQTKMALEASKEIFLPEAKAATERALGALDVLLQALRNA
;
A
#
# COMPACT_ATOMS: atom_id res chain seq x y z
N VAL A 1 -31.93 62.89 -15.72
CA VAL A 1 -30.92 62.61 -16.76
C VAL A 1 -29.71 62.00 -16.06
N GLY A 2 -29.65 60.67 -15.97
CA GLY A 2 -28.59 59.93 -15.28
C GLY A 2 -27.85 59.08 -16.31
N GLY A 3 -26.56 59.36 -16.50
CA GLY A 3 -25.71 58.74 -17.52
C GLY A 3 -25.04 57.46 -17.00
N VAL A 4 -25.06 56.43 -17.84
CA VAL A 4 -24.39 55.15 -17.65
C VAL A 4 -22.98 55.25 -18.24
N LEU A 5 -21.95 55.05 -17.42
CA LEU A 5 -20.56 54.91 -17.86
C LEU A 5 -20.28 53.42 -18.10
N ALA A 6 -20.18 53.03 -19.36
CA ALA A 6 -19.74 51.70 -19.79
C ALA A 6 -18.21 51.70 -19.92
N THR A 7 -17.53 51.01 -19.01
CA THR A 7 -16.08 50.78 -19.08
C THR A 7 -15.83 49.57 -19.97
N VAL A 8 -15.28 49.81 -21.17
CA VAL A 8 -14.77 48.75 -22.05
C VAL A 8 -13.39 48.34 -21.52
N LEU A 9 -13.33 47.22 -20.78
CA LEU A 9 -12.06 46.53 -20.54
C LEU A 9 -11.70 45.74 -21.80
N ALA A 10 -10.73 46.25 -22.56
CA ALA A 10 -10.02 45.47 -23.56
C ALA A 10 -9.19 44.39 -22.84
N ALA A 11 -9.74 43.18 -22.76
CA ALA A 11 -8.99 42.00 -22.35
C ALA A 11 -8.01 41.65 -23.48
N ALA A 12 -6.77 42.15 -23.37
CA ALA A 12 -5.66 41.71 -24.18
C ALA A 12 -5.42 40.22 -23.90
N GLY A 13 -5.87 39.37 -24.83
CA GLY A 13 -5.53 37.96 -24.84
C GLY A 13 -4.03 37.80 -25.07
N ALA A 14 -3.32 37.38 -24.04
CA ALA A 14 -1.99 36.81 -24.20
C ALA A 14 -2.16 35.32 -24.55
N PRO A 15 -1.76 34.86 -25.75
CA PRO A 15 -1.65 33.44 -26.01
C PRO A 15 -0.46 32.92 -25.21
N LEU A 16 -0.71 32.26 -24.07
CA LEU A 16 0.31 31.49 -23.37
C LEU A 16 0.58 30.19 -24.15
N ALA A 17 1.16 30.32 -25.34
CA ALA A 17 1.82 29.22 -26.03
C ALA A 17 3.18 29.00 -25.34
N SER A 18 3.18 28.17 -24.30
CA SER A 18 4.39 27.63 -23.70
C SER A 18 5.01 26.64 -24.69
N TRP A 19 5.94 27.11 -25.54
CA TRP A 19 6.81 26.30 -26.39
C TRP A 19 7.94 25.62 -25.60
N ALA A 20 7.73 25.32 -24.32
CA ALA A 20 8.67 24.51 -23.57
C ALA A 20 8.74 23.15 -24.26
N LYS A 21 9.93 22.81 -24.79
CA LYS A 21 10.25 21.49 -25.31
C LYS A 21 9.69 20.47 -24.32
N PRO A 22 8.83 19.53 -24.74
CA PRO A 22 8.29 18.55 -23.81
C PRO A 22 9.48 17.92 -23.08
N PRO A 23 9.38 17.74 -21.75
CA PRO A 23 10.44 17.08 -21.00
C PRO A 23 10.79 15.78 -21.73
N PRO A 24 12.09 15.40 -21.78
CA PRO A 24 12.51 14.20 -22.47
C PRO A 24 11.61 13.05 -22.04
N GLU A 25 11.00 12.36 -22.99
CA GLU A 25 10.14 11.22 -22.69
C GLU A 25 10.94 10.25 -21.83
N ALA A 26 10.35 9.85 -20.71
CA ALA A 26 10.97 8.88 -19.83
C ALA A 26 11.17 7.59 -20.64
N VAL A 27 12.42 7.17 -20.77
CA VAL A 27 12.82 5.97 -21.50
C VAL A 27 12.88 4.82 -20.51
N TYR A 28 12.37 3.65 -20.91
CA TYR A 28 12.59 2.43 -20.16
C TYR A 28 14.07 2.03 -20.23
N ASP A 29 14.66 1.69 -19.08
CA ASP A 29 16.08 1.38 -18.98
C ASP A 29 16.36 0.14 -18.11
N ALA A 30 17.62 -0.30 -18.07
CA ALA A 30 18.03 -1.45 -17.26
C ALA A 30 17.77 -1.25 -15.76
N GLU A 31 17.73 -0.01 -15.27
CA GLU A 31 17.39 0.28 -13.88
C GLU A 31 15.91 0.08 -13.59
N SER A 32 15.05 0.38 -14.56
CA SER A 32 13.62 0.10 -14.51
C SER A 32 13.34 -1.39 -14.33
N LEU A 33 14.03 -2.25 -15.08
CA LEU A 33 13.94 -3.71 -14.92
C LEU A 33 14.41 -4.15 -13.52
N ARG A 34 15.58 -3.68 -13.08
CA ARG A 34 16.14 -4.01 -11.76
C ARG A 34 15.19 -3.62 -10.61
N ARG A 35 14.51 -2.48 -10.73
CA ARG A 35 13.52 -2.04 -9.74
C ARG A 35 12.32 -2.98 -9.66
N LEU A 36 11.82 -3.46 -10.81
CA LEU A 36 10.73 -4.44 -10.86
C LEU A 36 11.16 -5.78 -10.24
N GLU A 37 12.36 -6.26 -10.56
CA GLU A 37 12.91 -7.51 -9.97
C GLU A 37 13.11 -7.40 -8.46
N LYS A 38 13.67 -6.28 -7.98
CA LYS A 38 13.80 -6.02 -6.55
C LYS A 38 12.45 -6.00 -5.86
N GLY A 39 11.46 -5.37 -6.48
CA GLY A 39 10.08 -5.34 -6.01
C GLY A 39 9.45 -6.72 -5.91
N ARG A 40 9.63 -7.55 -6.95
CA ARG A 40 9.20 -8.95 -6.97
C ARG A 40 9.77 -9.73 -5.79
N THR A 41 11.07 -9.61 -5.52
CA THR A 41 11.71 -10.27 -4.36
C THR A 41 11.13 -9.77 -3.04
N GLN A 42 10.81 -8.48 -2.91
CA GLN A 42 10.17 -7.94 -1.70
C GLN A 42 8.75 -8.49 -1.50
N ILE A 43 7.95 -8.60 -2.57
CA ILE A 43 6.61 -9.21 -2.48
C ILE A 43 6.73 -10.68 -2.07
N ALA A 44 7.62 -11.45 -2.70
CA ALA A 44 7.84 -12.84 -2.36
C ALA A 44 8.30 -13.02 -0.90
N TYR A 45 9.20 -12.15 -0.43
CA TYR A 45 9.65 -12.15 0.96
C TYR A 45 8.51 -11.85 1.94
N LEU A 46 7.67 -10.84 1.62
CA LEU A 46 6.49 -10.51 2.40
C LEU A 46 5.52 -11.70 2.51
N LEU A 47 5.23 -12.37 1.40
CA LEU A 47 4.34 -13.53 1.39
C LEU A 47 4.92 -14.73 2.17
N GLY A 48 6.24 -14.93 2.13
CA GLY A 48 6.93 -15.96 2.90
C GLY A 48 6.98 -15.71 4.40
N HIS A 49 6.92 -14.44 4.83
CA HIS A 49 6.99 -14.02 6.24
C HIS A 49 5.75 -13.19 6.62
N TRP A 50 4.58 -13.59 6.10
CA TRP A 50 3.38 -12.78 6.19
C TRP A 50 3.00 -12.45 7.64
N GLU A 51 2.93 -13.46 8.51
CA GLU A 51 2.54 -13.25 9.91
C GLU A 51 3.56 -12.36 10.64
N GLU A 52 4.85 -12.62 10.48
CA GLU A 52 5.91 -11.87 11.19
C GLU A 52 5.97 -10.40 10.79
N LEU A 53 5.67 -10.08 9.52
CA LEU A 53 5.79 -8.73 8.99
C LEU A 53 4.50 -7.93 9.05
N THR A 54 3.35 -8.62 9.04
CA THR A 54 2.04 -7.96 9.11
C THR A 54 1.45 -7.98 10.51
N GLU A 55 2.11 -8.56 11.51
CA GLU A 55 1.67 -8.58 12.91
C GLU A 55 2.69 -7.93 13.86
N ASP A 56 2.26 -6.91 14.60
CA ASP A 56 3.04 -6.25 15.63
C ASP A 56 2.39 -6.49 17.01
N CYS A 57 3.01 -7.36 17.80
CA CYS A 57 2.57 -7.76 19.13
C CYS A 57 3.10 -6.87 20.27
N ARG A 58 3.60 -5.67 19.98
CA ARG A 58 4.19 -4.79 21.01
C ARG A 58 3.17 -3.95 21.78
N TYR A 59 1.88 -4.12 21.51
CA TYR A 59 0.84 -3.34 22.18
C TYR A 59 0.36 -4.05 23.44
N GLY A 60 0.18 -3.28 24.51
CA GLY A 60 -0.36 -3.80 25.75
C GLY A 60 -1.18 -2.74 26.48
N GLU A 61 -2.34 -3.16 26.99
CA GLU A 61 -3.25 -2.32 27.77
C GLU A 61 -3.25 -2.78 29.21
N VAL A 62 -3.24 -1.82 30.14
CA VAL A 62 -3.40 -2.12 31.56
C VAL A 62 -4.83 -2.60 31.79
N LYS A 63 -4.99 -3.74 32.48
CA LYS A 63 -6.31 -4.32 32.76
C LYS A 63 -7.21 -3.29 33.45
N LYS A 64 -8.43 -3.10 32.94
CA LYS A 64 -9.38 -2.10 33.45
C LYS A 64 -9.69 -2.22 34.95
N GLY A 65 -9.63 -3.43 35.50
CA GLY A 65 -9.79 -3.67 36.93
C GLY A 65 -8.69 -3.06 37.82
N LEU A 66 -7.50 -2.82 37.25
CA LEU A 66 -6.39 -2.14 37.93
C LEU A 66 -6.50 -0.62 37.81
N LEU A 67 -7.03 -0.10 36.69
CA LEU A 67 -7.15 1.35 36.44
C LEU A 67 -8.08 2.10 37.41
N SER A 68 -8.96 1.40 38.13
CA SER A 68 -9.89 2.01 39.10
C SER A 68 -9.23 2.33 40.45
N ASN A 69 -8.05 1.75 40.75
CA ASN A 69 -7.40 1.95 42.05
C ASN A 69 -5.89 2.18 41.90
N LYS A 70 -5.49 3.45 42.03
CA LYS A 70 -4.10 3.91 41.80
C LYS A 70 -3.06 3.20 42.68
N THR A 71 -3.45 2.79 43.89
CA THR A 71 -2.60 2.03 44.80
C THR A 71 -2.39 0.59 44.34
N ALA A 72 -3.43 -0.07 43.82
CA ALA A 72 -3.35 -1.45 43.31
C ALA A 72 -2.45 -1.55 42.06
N VAL A 73 -2.40 -0.51 41.22
CA VAL A 73 -1.48 -0.45 40.06
C VAL A 73 -0.02 -0.35 40.52
N LEU A 74 0.25 0.44 41.56
CA LEU A 74 1.58 0.64 42.09
C LEU A 74 2.08 -0.55 42.91
N GLU A 75 1.20 -1.22 43.66
CA GLU A 75 1.52 -2.48 44.35
C GLU A 75 1.78 -3.62 43.35
N ALA A 76 0.93 -3.79 42.33
CA ALA A 76 1.14 -4.81 41.31
C ALA A 76 2.41 -4.53 40.48
N ALA A 77 2.71 -3.26 40.15
CA ALA A 77 3.95 -2.88 39.48
C ALA A 77 5.19 -3.00 40.38
N GLY A 78 5.02 -2.83 41.70
CA GLY A 78 6.10 -2.93 42.70
C GLY A 78 6.45 -4.36 43.10
N GLU A 79 5.46 -5.25 43.26
CA GLU A 79 5.66 -6.67 43.59
C GLU A 79 6.14 -7.49 42.39
N LEU A 80 5.72 -7.15 41.17
CA LEU A 80 6.10 -7.86 39.94
C LEU A 80 7.28 -7.20 39.21
N GLY A 81 8.06 -6.39 39.93
CA GLY A 81 8.96 -5.34 39.45
C GLY A 81 10.03 -5.67 38.41
N THR A 82 10.04 -6.83 37.74
CA THR A 82 10.91 -7.02 36.57
C THR A 82 10.49 -8.01 35.47
N PHE A 83 9.56 -8.97 35.63
CA PHE A 83 9.48 -10.05 34.60
C PHE A 83 8.12 -10.60 34.16
N ASP A 84 6.99 -10.36 34.87
CA ASP A 84 5.70 -10.94 34.46
C ASP A 84 4.67 -9.88 34.03
N LYS A 85 4.80 -9.43 32.77
CA LYS A 85 3.91 -8.42 32.16
C LYS A 85 2.47 -8.92 31.99
N SER A 86 2.22 -10.23 32.08
CA SER A 86 0.90 -10.85 31.82
C SER A 86 -0.13 -10.60 32.94
N ALA A 87 0.34 -10.35 34.16
CA ALA A 87 -0.53 -10.09 35.30
C ALA A 87 -1.17 -8.70 35.23
N THR A 88 -0.41 -7.69 34.82
CA THR A 88 -0.83 -6.28 34.80
C THR A 88 -1.29 -5.77 33.44
N MET A 89 -0.82 -6.39 32.35
CA MET A 89 -1.09 -5.94 30.98
C MET A 89 -1.69 -7.06 30.15
N ASP A 90 -2.74 -6.75 29.40
CA ASP A 90 -3.21 -7.57 28.30
C ASP A 90 -2.36 -7.20 27.07
N VAL A 91 -1.50 -8.12 26.62
CA VAL A 91 -0.74 -7.96 25.38
C VAL A 91 -1.66 -8.30 24.21
N TYR A 92 -1.66 -7.46 23.19
CA TYR A 92 -2.42 -7.68 21.97
C TYR A 92 -1.59 -7.35 20.74
N CYS A 93 -1.86 -8.09 19.67
CA CYS A 93 -1.20 -7.92 18.40
C CYS A 93 -2.07 -7.06 17.48
N LYS A 94 -1.45 -6.05 16.86
CA LYS A 94 -2.07 -5.26 15.80
C LYS A 94 -1.54 -5.71 14.48
N LYS A 95 -2.35 -5.61 13.43
CA LYS A 95 -1.91 -5.99 12.10
C LYS A 95 -1.46 -4.73 11.34
N ASP A 96 -0.22 -4.70 10.87
CA ASP A 96 0.34 -3.55 10.15
C ASP A 96 0.17 -3.71 8.63
N ALA A 97 -0.95 -3.18 8.15
CA ALA A 97 -1.24 -3.08 6.72
C ALA A 97 -0.30 -2.12 5.96
N GLY A 98 0.49 -1.29 6.65
CA GLY A 98 1.44 -0.37 6.04
C GLY A 98 2.57 -1.08 5.28
N VAL A 99 2.99 -2.26 5.76
CA VAL A 99 4.04 -3.05 5.11
C VAL A 99 3.59 -3.52 3.72
N ILE A 100 2.33 -3.96 3.58
CA ILE A 100 1.75 -4.39 2.30
C ILE A 100 1.79 -3.25 1.29
N ARG A 101 1.31 -2.06 1.69
CA ARG A 101 1.26 -0.87 0.83
C ARG A 101 2.64 -0.44 0.34
N ARG A 102 3.64 -0.48 1.23
CA ARG A 102 5.02 -0.16 0.91
C ARG A 102 5.60 -1.13 -0.11
N VAL A 103 5.46 -2.43 0.14
CA VAL A 103 6.01 -3.47 -0.74
C VAL A 103 5.35 -3.44 -2.13
N LEU A 104 4.06 -3.13 -2.22
CA LEU A 104 3.34 -2.98 -3.50
C LEU A 104 3.63 -1.67 -4.26
N GLY A 105 4.51 -0.81 -3.77
CA GLY A 105 4.90 0.39 -4.52
C GLY A 105 3.94 1.57 -4.38
N LEU A 106 3.09 1.59 -3.36
CA LEU A 106 2.16 2.70 -3.12
C LEU A 106 2.83 3.87 -2.39
N GLU A 107 4.05 3.68 -1.89
CA GLU A 107 4.90 4.70 -1.29
C GLU A 107 6.04 5.10 -2.24
N LYS A 108 6.48 6.36 -2.19
CA LYS A 108 7.45 6.93 -3.15
C LYS A 108 8.83 6.26 -3.12
N ASP A 109 9.23 5.75 -1.96
CA ASP A 109 10.57 5.19 -1.75
C ASP A 109 10.63 3.68 -2.06
N ALA A 110 9.50 3.10 -2.46
CA ALA A 110 9.41 1.68 -2.77
C ALA A 110 9.96 1.36 -4.17
N PRO A 111 10.62 0.20 -4.37
CA PRO A 111 11.11 -0.20 -5.70
C PRO A 111 10.02 -0.20 -6.77
N LEU A 112 8.82 -0.67 -6.42
CA LEU A 112 7.64 -0.73 -7.29
C LEU A 112 6.87 0.58 -7.40
N TYR A 113 7.41 1.70 -6.91
CA TYR A 113 6.74 2.99 -7.06
C TYR A 113 6.47 3.29 -8.53
N ARG A 114 5.17 3.41 -8.87
CA ARG A 114 4.65 3.58 -10.23
C ARG A 114 5.06 2.46 -11.20
N ALA A 115 5.15 1.23 -10.72
CA ALA A 115 5.46 0.07 -11.55
C ALA A 115 4.52 -0.07 -12.76
N ASP A 116 3.24 0.28 -12.60
CA ASP A 116 2.25 0.35 -13.68
C ASP A 116 2.70 1.24 -14.84
N ASN A 117 3.24 2.41 -14.53
CA ASN A 117 3.75 3.34 -15.52
C ASN A 117 5.04 2.79 -16.13
N THR A 118 5.96 2.26 -15.32
CA THR A 118 7.19 1.64 -15.82
C THR A 118 6.91 0.52 -16.82
N MET A 119 5.95 -0.36 -16.55
CA MET A 119 5.57 -1.46 -17.44
C MET A 119 4.84 -0.98 -18.70
N ARG A 120 4.05 0.10 -18.62
CA ARG A 120 3.48 0.77 -19.80
C ARG A 120 4.53 1.48 -20.65
N LEU A 121 5.56 2.02 -20.02
CA LEU A 121 6.70 2.62 -20.70
C LEU A 121 7.48 1.56 -21.48
N ALA A 122 7.76 0.40 -20.88
CA ALA A 122 8.42 -0.70 -21.56
C ALA A 122 7.69 -1.10 -22.85
N LEU A 123 6.37 -1.22 -22.79
CA LEU A 123 5.53 -1.51 -23.96
C LEU A 123 5.64 -0.44 -25.05
N LYS A 124 5.64 0.84 -24.68
CA LYS A 124 5.80 1.95 -25.63
C LYS A 124 7.19 2.02 -26.24
N SER A 125 8.20 1.63 -25.47
CA SER A 125 9.60 1.61 -25.89
C SER A 125 9.96 0.41 -26.76
N GLY A 126 9.05 -0.58 -26.90
CA GLY A 126 9.33 -1.81 -27.65
C GLY A 126 10.25 -2.77 -26.90
N GLU A 127 10.34 -2.64 -25.58
CA GLU A 127 11.22 -3.43 -24.70
C GLU A 127 10.48 -4.65 -24.11
N VAL A 128 9.49 -5.16 -24.83
CA VAL A 128 8.63 -6.28 -24.42
C VAL A 128 8.66 -7.32 -25.54
N ASP A 129 8.79 -8.60 -25.20
CA ASP A 129 8.71 -9.72 -26.14
C ASP A 129 7.48 -9.58 -27.05
N GLU A 130 7.72 -9.52 -28.36
CA GLU A 130 6.68 -9.34 -29.37
C GLU A 130 5.61 -10.43 -29.28
N ASN A 131 6.01 -11.68 -28.98
CA ASN A 131 5.07 -12.80 -28.86
C ASN A 131 4.08 -12.59 -27.69
N ALA A 132 4.57 -12.05 -26.57
CA ALA A 132 3.77 -11.77 -25.39
C ALA A 132 2.82 -10.57 -25.58
N VAL A 133 3.13 -9.69 -26.54
CA VAL A 133 2.25 -8.59 -26.95
C VAL A 133 1.19 -9.11 -27.92
N GLU A 134 1.58 -9.92 -28.91
CA GLU A 134 0.68 -10.50 -29.92
C GLU A 134 -0.36 -11.45 -29.32
N ASP A 135 0.05 -12.31 -28.37
CA ASP A 135 -0.86 -13.22 -27.69
C ASP A 135 -1.72 -12.55 -26.60
N GLY A 136 -1.47 -11.27 -26.31
CA GLY A 136 -2.18 -10.46 -25.33
C GLY A 136 -1.85 -10.79 -23.87
N SER A 137 -0.93 -11.72 -23.60
CA SER A 137 -0.56 -12.15 -22.24
C SER A 137 0.05 -11.01 -21.43
N TYR A 138 0.86 -10.14 -22.07
CA TYR A 138 1.46 -8.98 -21.40
C TYR A 138 0.40 -7.97 -20.94
N LEU A 139 -0.55 -7.62 -21.81
CA LEU A 139 -1.61 -6.67 -21.48
C LEU A 139 -2.55 -7.23 -20.42
N ALA A 140 -2.93 -8.51 -20.54
CA ALA A 140 -3.74 -9.19 -19.53
C ALA A 140 -3.05 -9.23 -18.17
N ALA A 141 -1.75 -9.52 -18.14
CA ALA A 141 -0.96 -9.50 -16.90
C ALA A 141 -0.85 -8.08 -16.31
N LEU A 142 -0.70 -7.05 -17.14
CA LEU A 142 -0.64 -5.65 -16.70
C LEU A 142 -1.98 -5.21 -16.07
N GLU A 143 -3.10 -5.57 -16.69
CA GLU A 143 -4.42 -5.32 -16.13
C GLU A 143 -4.62 -6.06 -14.81
N LEU A 144 -4.27 -7.35 -14.76
CA LEU A 144 -4.34 -8.16 -13.55
C LEU A 144 -3.47 -7.58 -12.43
N TRP A 145 -2.26 -7.12 -12.72
CA TRP A 145 -1.40 -6.40 -11.78
C TRP A 145 -2.11 -5.20 -11.18
N THR A 146 -2.65 -4.31 -12.03
CA THR A 146 -3.33 -3.09 -11.53
C THR A 146 -4.55 -3.40 -10.68
N GLN A 147 -5.36 -4.39 -11.07
CA GLN A 147 -6.52 -4.83 -10.31
C GLN A 147 -6.11 -5.45 -8.97
N ALA A 148 -5.10 -6.32 -8.98
CA ALA A 148 -4.62 -7.01 -7.79
C ALA A 148 -3.99 -6.05 -6.78
N VAL A 149 -3.19 -5.09 -7.23
CA VAL A 149 -2.62 -4.04 -6.36
C VAL A 149 -3.73 -3.18 -5.75
N ALA A 150 -4.73 -2.78 -6.53
CA ALA A 150 -5.85 -2.00 -6.02
C ALA A 150 -6.69 -2.79 -4.98
N ALA A 151 -6.92 -4.08 -5.23
CA ALA A 151 -7.61 -4.96 -4.29
C ALA A 151 -6.81 -5.20 -3.00
N ALA A 152 -5.50 -5.39 -3.13
CA ALA A 152 -4.62 -5.53 -1.97
C ALA A 152 -4.58 -4.23 -1.15
N ASP A 153 -4.56 -3.07 -1.81
CA ASP A 153 -4.58 -1.78 -1.14
C ASP A 153 -5.88 -1.50 -0.39
N SER A 154 -7.02 -1.77 -1.03
CA SER A 154 -8.33 -1.55 -0.41
C SER A 154 -8.52 -2.45 0.80
N ALA A 155 -8.14 -3.73 0.70
CA ALA A 155 -8.20 -4.69 1.81
C ALA A 155 -7.23 -4.31 2.95
N ALA A 156 -6.00 -3.92 2.62
CA ALA A 156 -5.02 -3.44 3.59
C ALA A 156 -5.52 -2.17 4.32
N TYR A 157 -6.08 -1.21 3.58
CA TYR A 157 -6.64 0.01 4.15
C TYR A 157 -7.86 -0.28 5.05
N ALA A 158 -8.75 -1.18 4.63
CA ALA A 158 -9.91 -1.60 5.42
C ALA A 158 -9.47 -2.27 6.73
N GLY A 159 -8.46 -3.14 6.69
CA GLY A 159 -7.88 -3.76 7.88
C GLY A 159 -7.25 -2.76 8.85
N LYS A 160 -6.71 -1.64 8.36
CA LYS A 160 -6.18 -0.57 9.22
C LYS A 160 -7.29 0.30 9.84
N MET A 161 -8.38 0.54 9.13
CA MET A 161 -9.50 1.34 9.66
C MET A 161 -10.28 0.62 10.75
N SER A 162 -10.38 -0.72 10.69
CA SER A 162 -10.98 -1.47 11.78
C SER A 162 -10.16 -1.33 13.08
N ASP A 163 -8.85 -1.15 13.00
CA ASP A 163 -7.97 -0.92 14.16
C ASP A 163 -8.11 0.48 14.80
N ILE A 164 -8.67 1.48 14.11
CA ILE A 164 -8.86 2.83 14.66
C ILE A 164 -10.19 2.89 15.41
N SER A 165 -10.08 2.65 16.72
CA SER A 165 -11.13 2.65 17.74
C SER A 165 -11.93 3.96 17.85
N THR A 166 -12.89 4.20 16.96
CA THR A 166 -14.02 5.12 17.20
C THR A 166 -15.34 4.41 17.49
N MET A 167 -15.41 3.07 17.36
CA MET A 167 -16.57 2.31 17.81
C MET A 167 -16.44 1.87 19.27
N GLN A 168 -17.24 2.51 20.12
CA GLN A 168 -17.38 2.21 21.54
C GLN A 168 -17.70 0.73 21.79
N ILE A 169 -16.84 0.06 22.58
CA ILE A 169 -17.09 -0.98 23.61
C ILE A 169 -17.90 -2.26 23.23
N GLN A 170 -18.65 -2.35 22.12
CA GLN A 170 -19.51 -3.50 21.82
C GLN A 170 -18.96 -4.53 20.81
N THR A 171 -17.79 -4.34 20.19
CA THR A 171 -17.41 -5.20 19.06
C THR A 171 -15.95 -5.63 19.06
N LYS A 172 -15.39 -6.12 20.17
CA LYS A 172 -14.17 -6.95 20.08
C LYS A 172 -14.38 -8.11 19.09
N MET A 173 -15.56 -8.74 19.11
CA MET A 173 -15.89 -9.82 18.14
C MET A 173 -16.03 -9.32 16.70
N ALA A 174 -16.64 -8.17 16.43
CA ALA A 174 -16.76 -7.68 15.05
C ALA A 174 -15.45 -7.09 14.52
N LEU A 175 -14.58 -6.59 15.42
CA LEU A 175 -13.23 -6.17 15.09
C LEU A 175 -12.38 -7.37 14.66
N GLU A 176 -12.32 -8.42 15.49
CA GLU A 176 -11.59 -9.65 15.16
C GLU A 176 -12.16 -10.33 13.90
N ALA A 177 -13.50 -10.40 13.77
CA ALA A 177 -14.14 -10.93 12.56
C ALA A 177 -13.80 -10.11 11.30
N SER A 178 -13.69 -8.78 11.40
CA SER A 178 -13.28 -7.95 10.26
C SER A 178 -11.82 -8.19 9.85
N LYS A 179 -10.94 -8.44 10.83
CA LYS A 179 -9.51 -8.73 10.59
C LYS A 179 -9.32 -10.09 9.94
N GLU A 180 -10.10 -11.09 10.36
CA GLU A 180 -10.12 -12.43 9.74
C GLU A 180 -10.58 -12.40 8.28
N ILE A 181 -11.26 -11.34 7.83
CA ILE A 181 -11.74 -11.21 6.45
C ILE A 181 -10.73 -10.43 5.59
N PHE A 182 -10.28 -9.26 6.04
CA PHE A 182 -9.53 -8.34 5.17
C PHE A 182 -8.06 -8.72 4.96
N LEU A 183 -7.39 -9.33 5.95
CA LEU A 183 -5.97 -9.71 5.81
C LEU A 183 -5.76 -10.91 4.88
N PRO A 184 -6.55 -11.99 4.98
CA PRO A 184 -6.47 -13.07 3.99
C PRO A 184 -6.79 -12.60 2.57
N GLU A 185 -7.75 -11.68 2.42
CA GLU A 185 -8.08 -11.08 1.13
C GLU A 185 -6.91 -10.24 0.58
N ALA A 186 -6.28 -9.41 1.43
CA ALA A 186 -5.09 -8.64 1.06
C ALA A 186 -3.93 -9.56 0.67
N LYS A 187 -3.74 -10.68 1.38
CA LYS A 187 -2.73 -11.70 1.05
C LYS A 187 -3.00 -12.33 -0.32
N ALA A 188 -4.21 -12.81 -0.56
CA ALA A 188 -4.60 -13.42 -1.83
C ALA A 188 -4.50 -12.43 -3.01
N ALA A 189 -4.83 -11.16 -2.80
CA ALA A 189 -4.61 -10.11 -3.79
C ALA A 189 -3.12 -9.85 -4.05
N THR A 190 -2.29 -9.87 -3.00
CA THR A 190 -0.82 -9.73 -3.12
C THR A 190 -0.19 -10.92 -3.87
N GLU A 191 -0.68 -12.14 -3.65
CA GLU A 191 -0.26 -13.34 -4.39
C GLU A 191 -0.61 -13.22 -5.89
N ARG A 192 -1.81 -12.74 -6.22
CA ARG A 192 -2.20 -12.44 -7.61
C ARG A 192 -1.32 -11.36 -8.23
N ALA A 193 -0.98 -10.32 -7.48
CA ALA A 193 -0.06 -9.28 -7.93
C ALA A 193 1.33 -9.85 -8.23
N LEU A 194 1.87 -10.71 -7.35
CA LEU A 194 3.14 -11.41 -7.61
C LEU A 194 3.09 -12.25 -8.88
N GLY A 195 2.04 -13.06 -9.05
CA GLY A 195 1.88 -13.89 -10.25
C GLY A 195 1.80 -13.07 -11.54
N ALA A 196 1.07 -11.95 -11.52
CA ALA A 196 1.02 -11.03 -12.66
C ALA A 196 2.40 -10.40 -12.95
N LEU A 197 3.13 -9.97 -11.91
CA LEU A 197 4.46 -9.40 -12.04
C LEU A 197 5.47 -10.41 -12.60
N ASP A 198 5.34 -11.70 -12.27
CA ASP A 198 6.19 -12.75 -12.80
C ASP A 198 6.03 -12.91 -14.31
N VAL A 199 4.80 -12.88 -14.82
CA VAL A 199 4.52 -12.90 -16.27
C VAL A 199 5.10 -11.67 -16.95
N LEU A 200 4.90 -10.48 -16.37
CA LEU A 200 5.41 -9.22 -16.91
C LEU A 200 6.94 -9.22 -16.97
N LEU A 201 7.62 -9.66 -15.90
CA LEU A 201 9.07 -9.79 -15.87
C LEU A 201 9.61 -10.82 -16.86
N GLN A 202 8.87 -11.91 -17.10
CA GLN A 202 9.27 -12.90 -18.10
C GLN A 202 9.25 -12.30 -19.51
N ALA A 203 8.19 -11.58 -19.87
CA ALA A 203 8.09 -10.90 -21.16
C ALA A 203 9.16 -9.81 -21.35
N LEU A 204 9.52 -9.08 -20.27
CA LEU A 204 10.56 -8.05 -20.30
C LEU A 204 11.99 -8.62 -20.39
N ARG A 205 12.21 -9.87 -19.98
CA ARG A 205 13.51 -10.54 -20.08
C ARG A 205 13.74 -11.22 -21.42
N ASN A 206 12.66 -11.50 -22.14
CA ASN A 206 12.67 -12.18 -23.43
C ASN A 206 12.63 -11.20 -24.62
N ALA A 207 12.44 -9.91 -24.36
CA ALA A 207 12.56 -8.82 -25.32
C ALA A 207 14.01 -8.68 -25.81
#